data_AF-A0A9E5NZB8-F1
#
_entry.id   AF-A0A9E5NZB8-F1
#
_cell.length_a   1.000
_cell.length_b   1.000
_cell.length_c   1.000
_cell.angle_alpha   90.00
_cell.angle_beta   90.00
_cell.angle_gamma   90.00
#
_symmetry.space_group_name_H-M   'P 1'
#
loop_
_entity.id
_entity.type
_entity.pdbx_description
1 polymer ?
#
loop_
_entity_poly.entity_id
_entity_poly.type
_entity_poly.pdbx_seq_one_letter_code
_entity_poly.pdbx_strand_id
1 'polypeptide(L)' 'MPISDDLKELILSRGSHFDIKKRAIGRGMKTLRMSGITKIAEGVTTIEEILRTTIDDRQ' A
#
# COMPACT_ATOMS: atom_id res chain seq x y z
N MET A 1 -8.80 2.29 2.49
CA MET A 1 -9.14 0.96 1.95
C MET A 1 -10.41 0.49 2.63
N PRO A 2 -11.54 0.31 1.90
CA PRO A 2 -12.70 -0.37 2.46
C PRO A 2 -12.36 -1.85 2.71
N ILE A 3 -12.77 -2.39 3.86
CA ILE A 3 -12.57 -3.80 4.18
C ILE A 3 -13.54 -4.61 3.34
N SER A 4 -12.98 -5.30 2.36
CA SER A 4 -13.71 -6.16 1.45
C SER A 4 -13.82 -7.58 1.96
N ASP A 5 -14.77 -8.35 1.43
CA ASP A 5 -15.11 -9.67 1.98
C ASP A 5 -13.94 -10.68 1.89
N ASP A 6 -13.12 -10.62 0.83
CA ASP A 6 -11.90 -11.42 0.69
C ASP A 6 -10.83 -11.05 1.75
N LEU A 7 -10.76 -9.77 2.13
CA LEU A 7 -9.87 -9.35 3.20
C LEU A 7 -10.41 -9.76 4.57
N LYS A 8 -11.74 -9.79 4.76
CA LYS A 8 -12.36 -10.30 5.99
C LYS A 8 -12.03 -11.77 6.18
N GLU A 9 -12.13 -12.59 5.14
CA GLU A 9 -11.74 -14.01 5.19
C GLU A 9 -10.26 -14.17 5.58
N LEU A 10 -9.39 -13.33 5.02
CA LEU A 10 -7.97 -13.35 5.32
C LEU A 10 -7.67 -12.93 6.78
N ILE A 11 -8.41 -11.96 7.31
CA ILE A 11 -8.32 -11.55 8.71
C ILE A 11 -8.82 -12.66 9.64
N LEU A 12 -9.95 -13.28 9.31
CA LEU A 12 -10.55 -14.37 10.10
C LEU A 12 -9.67 -15.62 10.14
N SER A 13 -8.98 -15.91 9.03
CA SER A 13 -7.98 -17.00 8.93
C SER A 13 -6.63 -16.65 9.57
N ARG A 14 -6.49 -15.48 10.20
CA ARG A 14 -5.23 -14.97 10.79
C ARG A 14 -4.08 -14.93 9.77
N GLY A 15 -4.41 -14.59 8.52
CA GLY A 15 -3.43 -14.36 7.47
C GLY A 15 -2.40 -13.31 7.89
N SER A 16 -1.17 -13.46 7.40
CA SER A 16 -0.09 -12.54 7.77
C SER A 16 -0.37 -11.13 7.24
N HIS A 17 0.23 -10.12 7.89
CA HIS A 17 0.20 -8.75 7.39
C HIS A 17 0.69 -8.63 5.94
N PHE A 18 1.64 -9.50 5.54
CA PHE A 18 2.14 -9.57 4.17
C PHE A 18 1.08 -10.07 3.19
N ASP A 19 0.32 -11.10 3.55
CA ASP A 19 -0.75 -11.65 2.72
C ASP A 19 -1.88 -10.63 2.53
N ILE A 20 -2.24 -9.92 3.61
CA ILE A 20 -3.23 -8.82 3.60
C ILE A 20 -2.77 -7.71 2.66
N LYS A 21 -1.51 -7.28 2.79
CA LYS A 21 -0.89 -6.24 1.93
C LYS A 21 -0.92 -6.67 0.46
N LYS A 22 -0.47 -7.89 0.16
CA LYS A 22 -0.41 -8.42 -1.20
C LYS A 22 -1.80 -8.53 -1.84
N ARG A 23 -2.80 -9.03 -1.09
CA ARG A 23 -4.18 -9.13 -1.57
C ARG A 23 -4.76 -7.74 -1.83
N ALA A 24 -4.57 -6.80 -0.91
CA ALA A 24 -5.06 -5.43 -1.06
C ALA A 24 -4.46 -4.74 -2.29
N ILE A 25 -3.15 -4.86 -2.51
CA ILE A 25 -2.47 -4.31 -3.70
C ILE A 25 -3.01 -4.95 -4.98
N GLY A 26 -3.18 -6.27 -5.00
CA GLY A 26 -3.75 -6.99 -6.15
C GLY A 26 -5.17 -6.55 -6.53
N ARG A 27 -5.90 -5.91 -5.61
CA ARG A 27 -7.23 -5.35 -5.84
C ARG A 27 -7.23 -3.85 -6.16
N GLY A 28 -6.06 -3.28 -6.42
CA GLY A 28 -5.92 -1.87 -6.83
C GLY A 28 -5.66 -0.91 -5.67
N MET A 29 -5.39 -1.40 -4.46
CA MET A 29 -4.86 -0.53 -3.40
C MET A 29 -3.45 -0.07 -3.79
N LYS A 30 -3.25 1.24 -3.91
CA LYS A 30 -1.91 1.82 -3.99
C LYS A 30 -1.31 1.93 -2.59
N THR A 31 -0.06 1.55 -2.42
CA THR A 31 0.67 1.79 -1.18
C THR A 31 0.94 3.29 -1.02
N LEU A 32 1.38 3.69 0.17
CA LEU A 32 1.75 5.09 0.42
C LEU A 32 2.93 5.52 -0.47
N ARG A 33 3.90 4.63 -0.68
CA ARG A 33 5.04 4.87 -1.57
C ARG A 33 4.61 4.99 -3.03
N MET A 34 3.77 4.09 -3.54
CA MET A 34 3.21 4.18 -4.90
C MET A 34 2.42 5.47 -5.12
N SER A 35 1.62 5.88 -4.12
CA SER A 35 0.86 7.13 -4.18
C SER A 35 1.79 8.35 -4.16
N GLY A 36 2.87 8.30 -3.36
CA GLY A 36 3.91 9.31 -3.34
C GLY A 36 4.59 9.47 -4.70
N ILE A 37 4.94 8.37 -5.37
CA ILE A 37 5.53 8.38 -6.72
C ILE A 37 4.59 9.06 -7.73
N THR A 38 3.28 8.81 -7.63
CA THR A 38 2.30 9.48 -8.49
C THR A 38 2.34 11.01 -8.27
N LYS A 39 2.39 11.44 -7.00
CA LYS A 39 2.49 12.86 -6.65
C LYS A 39 3.81 13.51 -7.07
N ILE A 40 4.91 12.75 -7.10
CA ILE A 40 6.19 13.23 -7.63
C ILE A 40 6.05 13.51 -9.13
N ALA A 41 5.43 12.58 -9.88
CA ALA A 41 5.20 12.75 -11.32
C ALA A 41 4.27 13.94 -11.62
N GLU A 42 3.34 14.25 -10.72
CA GLU A 42 2.46 15.43 -10.79
C GLU A 42 3.14 16.74 -10.33
N GLY A 43 4.39 16.68 -9.85
CA GLY A 43 5.13 17.86 -9.38
C GLY A 43 4.68 18.41 -8.02
N VAL A 44 3.92 17.63 -7.25
CA VAL A 44 3.34 18.07 -5.96
C VAL A 44 4.31 17.90 -4.79
N THR A 45 5.24 16.94 -4.88
CA THR A 45 6.19 16.57 -3.80
C THR A 45 7.53 16.16 -4.40
N THR A 46 8.58 16.10 -3.56
CA THR A 46 9.92 15.67 -3.99
C THR A 46 10.18 14.20 -3.70
N ILE A 47 11.17 13.62 -4.41
CA ILE A 47 11.65 12.25 -4.16
C ILE A 47 12.15 12.09 -2.72
N GLU A 48 12.92 13.06 -2.23
CA GLU A 48 13.48 13.06 -0.87
C GLU A 48 12.41 13.01 0.20
N GLU A 49 11.32 13.78 0.03
CA GLU A 49 10.20 13.77 0.97
C GLU A 49 9.51 12.41 1.03
N ILE A 50 9.28 11.77 -0.11
CA ILE A 50 8.66 10.44 -0.18
C ILE A 50 9.58 9.37 0.40
N LEU A 51 10.89 9.44 0.15
CA LEU A 51 11.85 8.50 0.73
C LEU A 51 11.94 8.63 2.26
N ARG A 52 11.83 9.84 2.80
CA ARG A 52 11.83 10.09 4.25
C ARG A 52 10.54 9.64 4.94
N THR A 53 9.40 9.75 4.25
CA THR A 53 8.07 9.62 4.85
C THR A 53 7.41 8.27 4.58
N THR A 54 7.96 7.45 3.69
CA THR A 54 7.40 6.15 3.30
C THR A 54 8.39 5.01 3.44
N ILE A 55 7.89 3.81 3.72
CA ILE A 55 8.68 2.57 3.81
C ILE A 55 8.70 1.86 2.44
N ASP A 56 9.73 1.03 2.19
CA ASP A 56 9.78 0.16 1.02
C ASP A 56 8.62 -0.84 1.02
N ASP A 57 7.99 -1.04 -0.14
CA ASP A 57 6.85 -1.94 -0.29
C ASP A 57 7.23 -3.42 -0.15
N ARG A 58 8.52 -3.74 -0.19
CA ARG A 58 9.06 -5.10 -0.01
C ARG A 58 9.31 -5.48 1.45
N GLN A 59 9.23 -4.51 2.38
CA GLN A 59 9.27 -4.74 3.83
C GLN A 59 7.85 -4.93 4.38
#